data_AF-A0A1B3MZK4-F1
#
_entry.id   AF-A0A1B3MZK4-F1
#
_cell.length_a   1.000
_cell.length_b   1.000
_cell.length_c   1.000
_cell.angle_alpha   90.00
_cell.angle_beta   90.00
_cell.angle_gamma   90.00
#
_symmetry.space_group_name_H-M   'P 1'
#
loop_
_entity.id
_entity.type
_entity.pdbx_description
1 polymer ?
#
loop_
_entity_poly.entity_id
_entity_poly.type
_entity_poly.pdbx_seq_one_letter_code
_entity_poly.pdbx_strand_id
1 'polypeptide(L)'
;MDQHPTPPPPPANRAHWTPAKQRRFLVALLETGTVATAARSVGMSPTSAHRLRRRLAGTMFDQSWDWALAHYAQCMADPFAPDPPPVAAPLR
;
A
#
# COMPACT_ATOMS: atom_id res chain seq x y z
N MET A 1 27.65 -44.62 -5.86
CA MET A 1 26.24 -44.16 -5.80
C MET A 1 26.27 -43.00 -4.85
N ASP A 2 26.50 -41.80 -5.35
CA ASP A 2 26.81 -40.65 -4.49
C ASP A 2 25.94 -39.49 -4.94
N GLN A 3 24.64 -39.61 -4.63
CA GLN A 3 23.69 -38.51 -4.71
C GLN A 3 23.89 -37.66 -3.46
N HIS A 4 24.67 -36.59 -3.57
CA HIS A 4 24.62 -35.52 -2.56
C HIS A 4 23.23 -34.87 -2.60
N PRO A 5 22.49 -34.82 -1.48
CA PRO A 5 21.22 -34.10 -1.45
C PRO A 5 21.49 -32.60 -1.51
N THR A 6 20.92 -31.94 -2.51
CA THR A 6 20.95 -30.48 -2.64
C THR A 6 20.29 -29.85 -1.41
N PRO A 7 20.95 -28.91 -0.70
CA PRO A 7 20.34 -28.25 0.44
C PRO A 7 19.11 -27.42 0.01
N PRO A 8 18.04 -27.38 0.82
CA PRO A 8 16.87 -26.57 0.51
C PRO A 8 17.27 -25.08 0.45
N PRO A 9 16.66 -24.28 -0.45
CA PRO A 9 16.94 -22.85 -0.52
C PRO A 9 16.64 -22.17 0.83
N PRO A 10 17.43 -21.16 1.23
CA PRO A 10 17.21 -20.45 2.48
C PRO A 10 15.78 -19.86 2.51
N PRO A 11 15.14 -19.79 3.68
CA PRO A 11 13.78 -19.28 3.79
C PRO A 11 13.73 -17.86 3.24
N ALA A 12 12.89 -17.65 2.21
CA ALA A 12 12.68 -16.34 1.62
C ALA A 12 12.36 -15.32 2.74
N ASN A 13 13.17 -14.26 2.83
CA ASN A 13 12.99 -13.19 3.81
C ASN A 13 11.53 -12.74 3.77
N ARG A 14 10.76 -13.02 4.83
CA ARG A 14 9.32 -12.74 4.84
C ARG A 14 9.13 -11.26 4.50
N ALA A 15 8.27 -10.97 3.54
CA ALA A 15 7.99 -9.59 3.18
C ALA A 15 7.32 -8.89 4.38
N HIS A 16 8.06 -8.02 5.05
CA HIS A 16 7.55 -7.22 6.17
C HIS A 16 7.06 -5.84 5.68
N TRP A 17 5.94 -5.39 6.24
CA TRP A 17 5.44 -4.04 6.04
C TRP A 17 6.28 -3.05 6.83
N THR A 18 7.27 -2.46 6.16
CA THR A 18 8.04 -1.36 6.72
C THR A 18 7.31 -0.02 6.51
N PRO A 19 7.56 1.01 7.32
CA PRO A 19 6.98 2.34 7.12
C PRO A 19 7.24 2.91 5.72
N ALA A 20 8.41 2.62 5.13
CA ALA A 20 8.72 3.02 3.76
C ALA A 20 7.81 2.34 2.72
N LYS A 21 7.49 1.05 2.89
CA LYS A 21 6.55 0.34 2.02
C LYS A 21 5.11 0.83 2.21
N GLN A 22 4.72 1.17 3.44
CA GLN A 22 3.40 1.76 3.71
C GLN A 22 3.22 3.09 2.98
N ARG A 23 4.21 3.98 3.03
CA ARG A 23 4.17 5.26 2.30
C ARG A 23 4.10 5.07 0.79
N ARG A 24 4.99 4.23 0.23
CA ARG A 24 4.97 3.91 -1.22
C ARG A 24 3.66 3.27 -1.66
N PHE A 25 3.07 2.44 -0.80
CA PHE A 25 1.78 1.83 -1.07
C PHE A 25 0.67 2.89 -1.16
N LEU A 26 0.64 3.87 -0.24
CA LEU A 26 -0.35 4.95 -0.28
C LEU A 26 -0.20 5.83 -1.53
N VAL A 27 1.04 6.15 -1.92
CA VAL A 27 1.31 6.87 -3.18
C VAL A 27 0.81 6.07 -4.38
N ALA A 28 1.15 4.79 -4.47
CA ALA A 28 0.66 3.94 -5.56
C ALA A 28 -0.87 3.76 -5.53
N LEU A 29 -1.50 3.83 -4.36
CA LEU A 29 -2.96 3.77 -4.23
C LEU A 29 -3.62 5.04 -4.75
N LEU A 30 -3.03 6.21 -4.50
CA LEU A 30 -3.46 7.50 -5.06
C LEU A 30 -3.38 7.51 -6.58
N GLU A 31 -2.32 6.95 -7.14
CA GLU A 31 -2.10 6.94 -8.60
C GLU A 31 -2.98 5.94 -9.34
N THR A 32 -3.27 4.79 -8.73
CA THR A 32 -3.90 3.65 -9.43
C THR A 32 -5.34 3.38 -9.01
N GLY A 33 -5.78 3.91 -7.86
CA GLY A 33 -7.07 3.62 -7.25
C GLY A 33 -7.29 2.15 -6.87
N THR A 34 -6.29 1.27 -7.06
CA THR A 34 -6.46 -0.17 -6.96
C THR A 34 -5.48 -0.78 -5.97
N VAL A 35 -6.02 -1.31 -4.87
CA VAL A 35 -5.25 -1.97 -3.80
C VAL A 35 -4.34 -3.07 -4.34
N ALA A 36 -4.81 -3.85 -5.32
CA ALA A 36 -4.05 -4.96 -5.86
C ALA A 36 -2.83 -4.50 -6.67
N THR A 37 -2.95 -3.42 -7.42
CA THR A 37 -1.86 -2.82 -8.21
C THR A 37 -0.86 -2.13 -7.28
N ALA A 38 -1.35 -1.32 -6.33
CA ALA A 38 -0.53 -0.65 -5.34
C ALA A 38 0.23 -1.62 -4.41
N ALA A 39 -0.38 -2.75 -4.03
CA ALA A 39 0.30 -3.76 -3.22
C ALA A 39 1.44 -4.42 -4.01
N ARG A 40 1.20 -4.78 -5.28
CA ARG A 40 2.21 -5.41 -6.13
C ARG A 40 3.39 -4.47 -6.40
N SER A 41 3.16 -3.17 -6.57
CA SER A 41 4.22 -2.19 -6.82
C SER A 41 5.23 -2.09 -5.67
N VAL A 42 4.80 -2.35 -4.42
CA VAL A 42 5.68 -2.38 -3.24
C VAL A 42 6.18 -3.78 -2.86
N GLY A 43 5.95 -4.76 -3.73
CA GLY A 43 6.33 -6.16 -3.50
C GLY A 43 5.52 -6.84 -2.39
N MET A 44 4.25 -6.47 -2.25
CA MET A 44 3.32 -7.02 -1.26
C MET A 44 2.10 -7.68 -1.92
N SER A 45 1.49 -8.63 -1.21
CA SER A 45 0.22 -9.19 -1.67
C SER A 45 -0.96 -8.31 -1.24
N PRO A 46 -2.04 -8.25 -2.04
CA PRO A 46 -3.25 -7.49 -1.67
C PRO A 46 -3.85 -7.97 -0.34
N THR A 47 -3.84 -9.28 -0.11
CA THR A 47 -4.28 -9.89 1.16
C THR A 47 -3.46 -9.42 2.35
N SER A 48 -2.15 -9.25 2.20
CA SER A 48 -1.29 -8.69 3.26
C SER A 48 -1.60 -7.23 3.53
N ALA A 49 -1.95 -6.46 2.48
CA ALA A 49 -2.31 -5.05 2.60
C ALA A 49 -3.62 -4.88 3.39
N HIS A 50 -4.64 -5.68 3.10
CA HIS A 50 -5.87 -5.69 3.91
C HIS A 50 -5.64 -6.13 5.35
N ARG A 51 -4.77 -7.12 5.58
CA ARG A 51 -4.36 -7.50 6.95
C ARG A 51 -3.66 -6.35 7.68
N LEU A 52 -2.77 -5.63 6.99
CA LEU A 52 -2.12 -4.46 7.55
C LEU A 52 -3.15 -3.38 7.91
N ARG A 53 -4.08 -3.07 7.00
CA ARG A 53 -5.14 -2.09 7.23
C ARG A 53 -5.95 -2.43 8.48
N ARG A 54 -6.40 -3.69 8.63
CA ARG A 54 -7.12 -4.13 9.84
C ARG A 54 -6.32 -3.98 11.13
N ARG A 55 -5.00 -4.21 11.08
CA ARG A 55 -4.11 -4.04 12.25
C ARG A 55 -3.91 -2.57 12.62
N LEU A 56 -3.97 -1.68 11.63
CA LEU A 56 -3.77 -0.25 11.77
C LEU A 56 -5.09 0.53 11.71
N ALA A 57 -6.22 -0.15 11.92
CA ALA A 57 -7.53 0.48 11.87
C ALA A 57 -7.61 1.63 12.88
N GLY A 58 -8.16 2.77 12.45
CA GLY A 58 -8.24 3.99 13.27
C GLY A 58 -6.94 4.81 13.37
N THR A 59 -5.84 4.35 12.80
CA THR A 59 -4.60 5.15 12.69
C THR A 59 -4.64 6.09 11.47
N MET A 60 -3.67 7.00 11.39
CA MET A 60 -3.47 7.86 10.22
C MET A 60 -3.29 7.07 8.92
N PHE A 61 -2.74 5.85 8.96
CA PHE A 61 -2.58 5.01 7.78
C PHE A 61 -3.93 4.59 7.19
N ASP A 62 -4.88 4.18 8.04
CA ASP A 62 -6.21 3.78 7.63
C ASP A 62 -7.01 4.97 7.05
N GLN A 63 -6.91 6.13 7.70
CA GLN A 63 -7.50 7.37 7.19
C GLN A 63 -6.89 7.79 5.84
N SER A 64 -5.57 7.72 5.71
CA SER A 64 -4.87 8.03 4.45
C SER A 64 -5.24 7.05 3.34
N TRP A 65 -5.53 5.80 3.67
CA TRP A 65 -5.98 4.79 2.71
C TRP A 65 -7.36 5.16 2.13
N ASP A 66 -8.32 5.49 3.00
CA ASP A 66 -9.66 5.87 2.56
C ASP A 66 -9.65 7.19 1.79
N TRP A 67 -8.86 8.15 2.26
CA TRP A 67 -8.64 9.40 1.55
C TRP A 67 -8.07 9.16 0.15
N ALA A 68 -7.10 8.26 0.00
CA ALA A 68 -6.50 7.95 -1.30
C ALA A 68 -7.51 7.36 -2.30
N LEU A 69 -8.37 6.46 -1.84
CA LEU A 69 -9.42 5.88 -2.68
C LEU A 69 -10.49 6.92 -3.05
N ALA A 70 -10.92 7.73 -2.08
CA ALA A 70 -11.89 8.80 -2.32
C ALA A 70 -11.34 9.84 -3.30
N HIS A 71 -10.07 10.21 -3.15
CA HIS A 71 -9.39 11.15 -4.02
C HIS A 71 -9.30 10.63 -5.47
N TYR A 72 -8.88 9.38 -5.66
CA TYR A 72 -8.85 8.79 -7.01
C TYR A 72 -10.25 8.73 -7.64
N ALA A 73 -11.26 8.35 -6.86
CA ALA A 73 -12.65 8.33 -7.34
C ALA A 73 -13.15 9.72 -7.75
N GLN A 74 -12.80 10.77 -6.99
CA GLN A 74 -13.12 12.16 -7.32
C GLN A 74 -12.46 12.60 -8.63
N CYS A 75 -11.17 12.30 -8.82
CA CYS A 75 -10.45 12.63 -10.06
C CYS A 75 -11.03 11.92 -11.28
N MET A 76 -11.54 10.69 -11.11
CA MET A 76 -12.21 9.96 -12.21
C MET A 76 -13.63 10.45 -12.48
N ALA A 77 -14.30 11.03 -11.47
CA ALA A 77 -15.66 11.54 -11.59
C ALA A 77 -15.72 12.98 -12.14
N ASP A 78 -14.68 13.79 -11.91
CA ASP A 78 -14.61 15.18 -12.33
C ASP A 78 -13.53 15.38 -13.40
N PRO A 79 -13.91 15.65 -14.67
CA PRO A 79 -12.94 15.88 -15.75
C PRO A 79 -12.11 17.16 -15.59
N PHE A 80 -12.43 18.02 -14.62
CA PHE A 80 -11.73 19.28 -14.34
C PHE A 80 -11.36 19.47 -12.87
N ALA A 81 -11.41 18.42 -12.04
CA ALA A 81 -11.07 18.56 -10.62
C ALA A 81 -9.66 19.14 -10.47
N PRO A 82 -9.49 20.27 -9.75
CA PRO A 82 -8.16 20.79 -9.43
C PRO A 82 -7.44 19.83 -8.49
N ASP A 83 -6.10 19.92 -8.49
CA ASP A 83 -5.21 19.23 -7.54
C ASP A 83 -5.79 19.34 -6.11
N PRO A 84 -5.89 18.24 -5.36
CA PRO A 84 -6.61 18.24 -4.09
C PRO A 84 -5.95 19.26 -3.14
N PRO A 85 -6.74 19.99 -2.33
CA PRO A 85 -6.15 20.87 -1.33
C PRO A 85 -5.23 20.04 -0.43
N PRO A 86 -4.00 20.51 -0.14
CA PRO A 86 -3.06 19.76 0.68
C PRO A 86 -3.74 19.45 2.02
N VAL A 87 -3.95 18.15 2.27
CA VAL A 87 -4.56 17.67 3.50
C VAL A 87 -3.86 18.32 4.69
N ALA A 88 -4.65 19.08 5.44
CA ALA A 88 -4.35 19.77 6.69
C ALA A 88 -2.90 19.67 7.18
N ALA A 89 -2.16 20.76 7.04
CA ALA A 89 -1.04 21.03 7.92
C ALA A 89 -1.49 20.82 9.39
N PRO A 90 -0.74 20.08 10.22
CA PRO A 90 -1.12 19.91 11.62
C PRO A 90 -1.14 21.30 12.27
N LEU A 91 -2.30 21.67 12.82
CA LEU A 91 -2.43 22.81 13.72
C LEU A 91 -1.37 22.62 14.84
N ARG A 92 -0.47 23.61 14.95
CA ARG A 92 0.59 23.67 15.95
C ARG A 92 0.04 23.97 17.34
#